data_AF-A0A3A5T3I6-F1
#
_entry.id   AF-A0A3A5T3I6-F1
#
_cell.length_a   1.000
_cell.length_b   1.000
_cell.length_c   1.000
_cell.angle_alpha   90.00
_cell.angle_beta   90.00
_cell.angle_gamma   90.00
#
_symmetry.space_group_name_H-M   'P 1'
#
loop_
_entity.id
_entity.type
_entity.pdbx_description
1 polymer ?
#
loop_
_entity_poly.entity_id
_entity_poly.type
_entity_poly.pdbx_seq_one_letter_code
_entity_poly.pdbx_strand_id
1 'polypeptide(L)'
;MKNLIYLSVLLSVWSLKLNAQNIDFPLSQSEIEKYESRVHIQRLPNVSVTHLDAYKIRTQQPVYSSSTKRITLDVINVDAPTAEPELHWMKYWKGGEWKEFPFIDNLAFAGVGRDLSKGDTLPEHIHMSEFKYPLKPNKYQVHFYVFSNIYTYCNLTDMGIQPVKGTEMQGAFSFRVLESDNDSIRIQFENHTNLSVQPLFFPSVGTDELYMVHPLARSGSRDESDYMRNCARLEAGEAMLFSIPVSWNVSRITDPNYKKRFNSGKLSPDKYKIGLQLEIYMNTEFEVK
;
A
#
# COMPACT_ATOMS: atom_id res chain seq x y z
N MET A 1 -0.96 -56.87 36.15
CA MET A 1 -0.26 -56.70 34.85
C MET A 1 -1.31 -56.22 33.87
N LYS A 2 -1.55 -54.90 33.74
CA LYS A 2 -0.84 -53.91 32.91
C LYS A 2 -0.90 -54.20 31.40
N ASN A 3 -1.51 -53.23 30.71
CA ASN A 3 -1.27 -52.80 29.33
C ASN A 3 -1.94 -53.57 28.18
N LEU A 4 -3.05 -53.02 27.68
CA LEU A 4 -3.17 -52.79 26.23
C LEU A 4 -3.47 -51.31 26.01
N ILE A 5 -2.45 -50.61 25.51
CA ILE A 5 -2.46 -49.20 25.12
C ILE A 5 -3.01 -49.17 23.69
N TYR A 6 -4.20 -48.60 23.51
CA TYR A 6 -4.67 -48.18 22.19
C TYR A 6 -3.97 -46.87 21.85
N LEU A 7 -3.01 -46.97 20.94
CA LEU A 7 -2.35 -45.87 20.26
C LEU A 7 -3.22 -45.51 19.05
N SER A 8 -3.98 -44.43 19.13
CA SER A 8 -4.48 -43.74 17.95
C SER A 8 -4.59 -42.25 18.22
N VAL A 9 -3.96 -41.52 17.32
CA VAL A 9 -3.63 -40.10 17.33
C VAL A 9 -4.90 -39.24 17.38
N LEU A 10 -5.07 -38.49 18.47
CA LEU A 10 -5.84 -37.26 18.51
C LEU A 10 -4.94 -36.17 19.11
N LEU A 11 -4.00 -35.74 18.26
CA LEU A 11 -3.34 -34.46 18.37
C LEU A 11 -4.38 -33.33 18.31
N SER A 12 -4.09 -32.28 19.07
CA SER A 12 -4.59 -30.91 18.94
C SER A 12 -6.09 -30.66 19.16
N VAL A 13 -6.52 -30.72 20.42
CA VAL A 13 -7.47 -29.72 20.93
C VAL A 13 -7.05 -29.24 22.33
N TRP A 14 -5.76 -28.96 22.48
CA TRP A 14 -5.39 -27.83 23.33
C TRP A 14 -5.53 -26.62 22.43
N SER A 15 -6.67 -25.95 22.56
CA SER A 15 -6.83 -24.57 22.13
C SER A 15 -5.83 -23.76 22.97
N LEU A 16 -4.58 -23.73 22.52
CA LEU A 16 -3.74 -22.57 22.69
C LEU A 16 -4.62 -21.42 22.21
N LYS A 17 -5.26 -20.73 23.15
CA LYS A 17 -5.52 -19.31 22.99
C LYS A 17 -4.13 -18.70 22.79
N LEU A 18 -3.62 -18.79 21.58
CA LEU A 18 -2.67 -17.85 21.06
C LEU A 18 -3.37 -16.51 21.23
N ASN A 19 -2.94 -15.76 22.25
CA ASN A 19 -3.10 -14.33 22.25
C ASN A 19 -2.45 -13.84 20.96
N ALA A 20 -3.22 -13.78 19.88
CA ALA A 20 -2.97 -12.80 18.86
C ALA A 20 -3.08 -11.44 19.56
N GLN A 21 -2.11 -10.57 19.29
CA GLN A 21 -1.98 -9.20 19.81
C GLN A 21 -1.25 -9.06 21.16
N ASN A 22 0.05 -9.30 21.12
CA ASN A 22 1.02 -8.30 21.56
C ASN A 22 2.38 -8.61 20.92
N ILE A 23 2.41 -8.41 19.61
CA ILE A 23 3.63 -8.05 18.89
C ILE A 23 3.32 -6.63 18.42
N ASP A 24 4.27 -5.69 18.52
CA ASP A 24 4.26 -4.38 17.87
C ASP A 24 3.64 -3.21 18.65
N PHE A 25 4.49 -2.39 19.29
CA PHE A 25 4.16 -0.97 19.40
C PHE A 25 4.66 -0.27 18.12
N PRO A 26 3.78 0.33 17.32
CA PRO A 26 4.20 1.32 16.33
C PRO A 26 4.66 2.60 17.04
N LEU A 27 5.48 3.41 16.38
CA LEU A 27 5.81 4.75 16.89
C LEU A 27 4.49 5.48 17.20
N SER A 28 4.32 6.01 18.41
CA SER A 28 3.14 6.84 18.72
C SER A 28 3.06 8.02 17.76
N GLN A 29 1.87 8.58 17.49
CA GLN A 29 1.74 9.81 16.69
C GLN A 29 2.69 10.93 17.17
N SER A 30 2.88 11.08 18.48
CA SER A 30 3.84 12.05 19.05
C SER A 30 5.31 11.70 18.79
N GLU A 31 5.62 10.42 18.62
CA GLU A 31 6.92 9.98 18.11
C GLU A 31 6.99 10.27 16.62
N ILE A 32 6.01 9.87 15.80
CA ILE A 32 5.96 10.16 14.35
C ILE A 32 6.11 11.67 14.04
N GLU A 33 5.40 12.54 14.77
CA GLU A 33 5.48 14.00 14.64
C GLU A 33 6.82 14.56 15.14
N LYS A 34 7.44 13.99 16.19
CA LYS A 34 8.83 14.28 16.56
C LYS A 34 9.84 13.67 15.56
N TYR A 35 9.40 12.76 14.70
CA TYR A 35 10.18 11.99 13.73
C TYR A 35 10.23 12.61 12.32
N GLU A 36 9.56 13.74 12.06
CA GLU A 36 9.90 14.60 10.91
C GLU A 36 11.37 15.04 10.91
N SER A 37 12.05 14.89 12.05
CA SER A 37 13.50 15.08 12.19
C SER A 37 14.37 13.91 11.66
N ARG A 38 13.79 12.80 11.17
CA ARG A 38 14.53 11.54 10.92
C ARG A 38 14.33 10.92 9.56
N VAL A 39 13.08 10.69 9.14
CA VAL A 39 12.78 10.31 7.75
C VAL A 39 12.20 11.55 7.08
N HIS A 40 12.93 12.10 6.13
CA HIS A 40 12.50 13.33 5.48
C HIS A 40 11.67 13.03 4.24
N ILE A 41 10.48 13.61 4.16
CA ILE A 41 9.65 13.62 2.95
C ILE A 41 9.73 15.02 2.36
N GLN A 42 10.12 15.09 1.09
CA GLN A 42 10.20 16.34 0.35
C GLN A 42 9.44 16.23 -0.96
N ARG A 43 8.57 17.21 -1.26
CA ARG A 43 7.99 17.34 -2.60
C ARG A 43 9.05 17.82 -3.58
N LEU A 44 9.07 17.21 -4.75
CA LEU A 44 9.95 17.57 -5.85
C LEU A 44 9.18 18.36 -6.91
N PRO A 45 9.87 19.04 -7.85
CA PRO A 45 9.21 19.61 -9.02
C PRO A 45 8.40 18.55 -9.79
N ASN A 46 7.29 19.00 -10.39
CA ASN A 46 6.43 18.11 -11.16
C ASN A 46 7.16 17.52 -12.37
N VAL A 47 6.80 16.29 -12.69
CA VAL A 47 7.26 15.54 -13.87
C VAL A 47 6.19 15.50 -14.95
N SER A 48 6.59 15.14 -16.16
CA SER A 48 5.63 14.97 -17.25
C SER A 48 4.76 13.73 -17.02
N VAL A 49 3.45 13.89 -17.22
CA VAL A 49 2.50 12.79 -17.31
C VAL A 49 2.66 12.14 -18.68
N THR A 50 3.15 10.89 -18.71
CA THR A 50 3.47 10.15 -19.94
C THR A 50 2.67 8.85 -20.08
N HIS A 51 2.06 8.39 -18.98
CA HIS A 51 1.29 7.15 -18.93
C HIS A 51 -0.14 7.45 -18.50
N LEU A 52 -0.86 8.15 -19.39
CA LEU A 52 -2.28 8.37 -19.20
C LEU A 52 -2.98 7.02 -19.09
N ASP A 53 -3.80 6.91 -18.05
CA ASP A 53 -4.66 5.76 -17.84
C ASP A 53 -3.89 4.43 -17.68
N ALA A 54 -2.72 4.49 -17.04
CA ALA A 54 -1.90 3.31 -16.73
C ALA A 54 -2.70 2.19 -16.03
N TYR A 55 -3.65 2.59 -15.18
CA TYR A 55 -4.78 1.78 -14.77
C TYR A 55 -6.10 2.46 -15.12
N LYS A 56 -7.16 1.69 -15.36
CA LYS A 56 -8.52 2.20 -15.54
C LYS A 56 -9.54 1.32 -14.85
N ILE A 57 -10.67 1.92 -14.54
CA ILE A 57 -11.91 1.18 -14.29
C ILE A 57 -13.00 1.68 -15.23
N ARG A 58 -13.92 0.79 -15.62
CA ARG A 58 -15.14 1.18 -16.36
C ARG A 58 -16.30 0.29 -15.97
N THR A 59 -17.50 0.83 -15.89
CA THR A 59 -18.69 -0.01 -15.81
C THR A 59 -18.96 -0.63 -17.18
N GLN A 60 -19.43 -1.88 -17.20
CA GLN A 60 -19.79 -2.55 -18.45
C GLN A 60 -21.01 -1.93 -19.15
N GLN A 61 -21.81 -1.17 -18.40
CA GLN A 61 -22.94 -0.41 -18.95
C GLN A 61 -22.84 1.05 -18.46
N PRO A 62 -23.12 2.04 -19.32
CA PRO A 62 -23.16 3.44 -18.91
C PRO A 62 -24.46 3.79 -18.18
N VAL A 63 -25.51 2.97 -18.34
CA VAL A 63 -26.84 3.21 -17.76
C VAL A 63 -27.38 1.89 -17.20
N TYR A 64 -27.87 1.95 -15.96
CA TYR A 64 -28.50 0.84 -15.25
C TYR A 64 -29.94 1.16 -14.88
N SER A 65 -30.75 0.13 -14.63
CA SER A 65 -32.10 0.32 -14.07
C SER A 65 -32.06 0.42 -12.55
N SER A 66 -33.07 1.05 -11.95
CA SER A 66 -33.23 1.08 -10.49
C SER A 66 -33.40 -0.32 -9.84
N SER A 67 -33.76 -1.35 -10.61
CA SER A 67 -33.89 -2.74 -10.13
C SER A 67 -32.61 -3.56 -10.23
N THR A 68 -31.52 -2.98 -10.78
CA THR A 68 -30.21 -3.61 -10.90
C THR A 68 -29.73 -4.16 -9.56
N LYS A 69 -29.30 -5.43 -9.55
CA LYS A 69 -28.78 -6.09 -8.34
C LYS A 69 -27.26 -6.17 -8.27
N ARG A 70 -26.60 -6.08 -9.42
CA ARG A 70 -25.15 -6.18 -9.55
C ARG A 70 -24.67 -5.27 -10.67
N ILE A 71 -23.65 -4.48 -10.36
CA ILE A 71 -22.89 -3.70 -11.34
C ILE A 71 -21.60 -4.47 -11.59
N THR A 72 -21.21 -4.60 -12.87
CA THR A 72 -19.92 -5.20 -13.23
C THR A 72 -18.98 -4.08 -13.67
N LEU A 73 -17.81 -4.06 -13.04
CA LEU A 73 -16.72 -3.13 -13.27
C LEU A 73 -15.59 -3.91 -13.95
N ASP A 74 -15.10 -3.44 -15.08
CA ASP A 74 -13.82 -3.92 -15.62
C ASP A 74 -12.71 -3.11 -14.95
N VAL A 75 -11.82 -3.77 -14.22
CA VAL A 75 -10.59 -3.19 -13.67
C VAL A 75 -9.44 -3.58 -14.60
N ILE A 76 -8.73 -2.59 -15.12
CA ILE A 76 -7.81 -2.74 -16.25
C ILE A 76 -6.44 -2.23 -15.84
N ASN A 77 -5.41 -3.04 -16.02
CA ASN A 77 -4.02 -2.60 -15.98
C ASN A 77 -3.53 -2.51 -17.42
N VAL A 78 -3.34 -1.29 -17.92
CA VAL A 78 -2.96 -1.06 -19.32
C VAL A 78 -1.46 -1.27 -19.49
N ASP A 79 -0.68 -0.52 -18.71
CA ASP A 79 0.78 -0.52 -18.77
C ASP A 79 1.39 0.00 -17.46
N ALA A 80 1.01 -0.62 -16.35
CA ALA A 80 1.52 -0.31 -15.03
C ALA A 80 2.07 -1.57 -14.34
N PRO A 81 2.76 -1.44 -13.19
CA PRO A 81 3.19 -2.61 -12.41
C PRO A 81 2.03 -3.55 -12.07
N THR A 82 2.32 -4.80 -11.71
CA THR A 82 1.26 -5.69 -11.20
C THR A 82 0.64 -5.09 -9.94
N ALA A 83 -0.67 -5.24 -9.82
CA ALA A 83 -1.43 -4.74 -8.68
C ALA A 83 -2.50 -5.73 -8.24
N GLU A 84 -3.05 -5.54 -7.05
CA GLU A 84 -4.13 -6.35 -6.49
C GLU A 84 -5.39 -5.48 -6.37
N PRO A 85 -6.53 -5.86 -6.98
CA PRO A 85 -7.81 -5.19 -6.80
C PRO A 85 -8.35 -5.40 -5.39
N GLU A 86 -8.89 -4.34 -4.80
CA GLU A 86 -9.24 -4.34 -3.37
C GLU A 86 -10.67 -3.86 -3.12
N LEU A 87 -10.85 -2.55 -2.94
CA LEU A 87 -12.07 -2.00 -2.39
C LEU A 87 -12.72 -1.03 -3.37
N HIS A 88 -14.01 -1.27 -3.64
CA HIS A 88 -14.88 -0.27 -4.25
C HIS A 88 -15.65 0.51 -3.18
N TRP A 89 -16.01 1.75 -3.49
CA TRP A 89 -17.10 2.46 -2.83
C TRP A 89 -17.82 3.31 -3.84
N MET A 90 -19.05 3.69 -3.52
CA MET A 90 -19.89 4.46 -4.42
C MET A 90 -20.21 5.82 -3.86
N LYS A 91 -20.38 6.78 -4.77
CA LYS A 91 -20.97 8.09 -4.50
C LYS A 91 -22.16 8.31 -5.43
N TYR A 92 -23.06 9.18 -5.01
CA TYR A 92 -24.19 9.64 -5.82
C TYR A 92 -24.22 11.16 -5.86
N TRP A 93 -24.68 11.71 -6.98
CA TRP A 93 -24.73 13.15 -7.15
C TRP A 93 -25.92 13.75 -6.40
N LYS A 94 -25.69 14.76 -5.56
CA LYS A 94 -26.78 15.47 -4.85
C LYS A 94 -26.40 16.92 -4.59
N GLY A 95 -27.13 17.85 -5.20
CA GLY A 95 -26.99 19.27 -4.92
C GLY A 95 -25.67 19.89 -5.41
N GLY A 96 -25.10 19.38 -6.50
CA GLY A 96 -23.86 19.90 -7.07
C GLY A 96 -22.58 19.25 -6.52
N GLU A 97 -22.70 18.23 -5.67
CA GLU A 97 -21.59 17.52 -5.07
C GLU A 97 -21.80 16.00 -5.07
N TRP A 98 -20.69 15.25 -5.02
CA TRP A 98 -20.70 13.80 -4.83
C TRP A 98 -20.83 13.45 -3.35
N LYS A 99 -21.88 12.72 -2.98
CA LYS A 99 -22.09 12.22 -1.61
C LYS A 99 -21.88 10.72 -1.55
N GLU A 100 -21.29 10.24 -0.47
CA GLU A 100 -21.08 8.81 -0.23
C GLU A 100 -22.41 8.04 -0.27
N PHE A 101 -22.42 6.94 -1.02
CA PHE A 101 -23.52 6.00 -1.07
C PHE A 101 -23.26 4.92 -0.02
N PRO A 102 -24.03 4.90 1.08
CA PRO A 102 -23.60 4.23 2.29
C PRO A 102 -23.77 2.71 2.20
N PHE A 103 -22.73 1.99 2.63
CA PHE A 103 -22.77 0.56 2.89
C PHE A 103 -23.74 0.21 4.02
N ILE A 104 -24.22 -1.04 4.03
CA ILE A 104 -24.90 -1.63 5.18
C ILE A 104 -24.02 -1.63 6.42
N ASP A 105 -24.63 -1.66 7.59
CA ASP A 105 -23.89 -1.76 8.85
C ASP A 105 -23.21 -3.13 8.95
N ASN A 106 -22.00 -3.16 9.52
CA ASN A 106 -21.17 -4.36 9.71
C ASN A 106 -20.76 -5.10 8.42
N LEU A 107 -20.66 -4.39 7.30
CA LEU A 107 -20.04 -4.94 6.09
C LEU A 107 -18.55 -5.18 6.33
N ALA A 108 -18.10 -6.40 6.01
CA ALA A 108 -16.68 -6.75 5.98
C ALA A 108 -16.30 -7.09 4.54
N PHE A 109 -15.19 -6.54 4.08
CA PHE A 109 -14.61 -6.87 2.79
C PHE A 109 -13.51 -7.91 3.01
N ALA A 110 -13.43 -8.87 2.10
CA ALA A 110 -12.33 -9.83 2.05
C ALA A 110 -11.68 -9.72 0.67
N GLY A 111 -10.40 -9.36 0.66
CA GLY A 111 -9.58 -9.44 -0.55
C GLY A 111 -9.45 -10.90 -1.00
N VAL A 112 -9.51 -11.12 -2.31
CA VAL A 112 -9.40 -12.47 -2.90
C VAL A 112 -7.95 -12.80 -3.29
N GLY A 113 -7.04 -11.82 -3.24
CA GLY A 113 -5.63 -11.98 -3.60
C GLY A 113 -5.45 -12.31 -5.09
N ARG A 114 -5.96 -11.44 -5.97
CA ARG A 114 -5.87 -11.62 -7.43
C ARG A 114 -4.87 -10.64 -7.99
N ASP A 115 -3.91 -11.14 -8.76
CA ASP A 115 -2.99 -10.30 -9.51
C ASP A 115 -3.67 -9.73 -10.75
N LEU A 116 -3.54 -8.42 -10.94
CA LEU A 116 -3.87 -7.66 -12.13
C LEU A 116 -2.55 -7.26 -12.81
N SER A 117 -2.06 -8.11 -13.70
CA SER A 117 -0.80 -7.90 -14.41
C SER A 117 -0.96 -6.91 -15.56
N LYS A 118 0.16 -6.43 -16.10
CA LYS A 118 0.17 -5.54 -17.28
C LYS A 118 -0.59 -6.18 -18.45
N GLY A 119 -1.56 -5.44 -18.98
CA GLY A 119 -2.44 -5.87 -20.08
C GLY A 119 -3.70 -6.61 -19.63
N ASP A 120 -3.84 -6.93 -18.33
CA ASP A 120 -4.98 -7.67 -17.82
C ASP A 120 -6.23 -6.81 -17.69
N THR A 121 -7.37 -7.49 -17.74
CA THR A 121 -8.67 -6.95 -17.34
C THR A 121 -9.35 -7.97 -16.44
N LEU A 122 -9.72 -7.54 -15.24
CA LEU A 122 -10.45 -8.36 -14.27
C LEU A 122 -11.85 -7.79 -14.05
N PRO A 123 -12.89 -8.64 -14.03
CA PRO A 123 -14.22 -8.21 -13.62
C PRO A 123 -14.29 -8.12 -12.10
N GLU A 124 -14.79 -6.98 -11.62
CA GLU A 124 -15.25 -6.78 -10.26
C GLU A 124 -16.77 -6.63 -10.20
N HIS A 125 -17.35 -7.15 -9.12
CA HIS A 125 -18.78 -7.23 -8.94
C HIS A 125 -19.21 -6.45 -7.72
N ILE A 126 -19.95 -5.37 -7.95
CA ILE A 126 -20.53 -4.56 -6.90
C ILE A 126 -21.97 -5.04 -6.70
N HIS A 127 -22.26 -5.68 -5.56
CA HIS A 127 -23.60 -6.15 -5.26
C HIS A 127 -24.39 -5.05 -4.55
N MET A 128 -25.59 -4.74 -5.04
CA MET A 128 -26.44 -3.71 -4.43
C MET A 128 -26.94 -4.09 -3.03
N SER A 129 -26.80 -5.36 -2.63
CA SER A 129 -27.02 -5.82 -1.25
C SER A 129 -25.99 -5.31 -0.26
N GLU A 130 -24.84 -4.80 -0.72
CA GLU A 130 -23.81 -4.21 0.13
C GLU A 130 -24.21 -2.81 0.63
N PHE A 131 -25.21 -2.16 0.03
CA PHE A 131 -25.61 -0.79 0.32
C PHE A 131 -26.94 -0.70 1.07
N LYS A 132 -27.09 0.32 1.92
CA LYS A 132 -28.31 0.55 2.73
C LYS A 132 -29.55 0.82 1.90
N TYR A 133 -29.37 1.40 0.71
CA TYR A 133 -30.48 1.86 -0.12
C TYR A 133 -30.39 1.24 -1.50
N PRO A 134 -31.54 0.97 -2.15
CA PRO A 134 -31.54 0.64 -3.57
C PRO A 134 -31.08 1.84 -4.41
N LEU A 135 -30.64 1.55 -5.63
CA LEU A 135 -30.42 2.59 -6.64
C LEU A 135 -31.72 3.34 -6.92
N LYS A 136 -31.58 4.64 -7.20
CA LYS A 136 -32.67 5.53 -7.64
C LYS A 136 -32.20 6.29 -8.88
N PRO A 137 -33.11 6.83 -9.70
CA PRO A 137 -32.71 7.61 -10.87
C PRO A 137 -31.78 8.77 -10.47
N ASN A 138 -30.51 8.67 -10.85
CA ASN A 138 -29.44 9.61 -10.51
C ASN A 138 -28.13 9.29 -11.25
N LYS A 139 -27.11 10.14 -11.09
CA LYS A 139 -25.72 9.84 -11.42
C LYS A 139 -24.99 9.25 -10.22
N TYR A 140 -24.17 8.25 -10.50
CA TYR A 140 -23.34 7.55 -9.54
C TYR A 140 -21.90 7.51 -10.02
N GLN A 141 -20.98 7.51 -9.06
CA GLN A 141 -19.55 7.34 -9.29
C GLN A 141 -19.08 6.14 -8.47
N VAL A 142 -18.44 5.18 -9.14
CA VAL A 142 -17.69 4.12 -8.49
C VAL A 142 -16.28 4.64 -8.29
N HIS A 143 -15.79 4.57 -7.06
CA HIS A 143 -14.38 4.67 -6.74
C HIS A 143 -13.82 3.28 -6.49
N PHE A 144 -12.57 3.09 -6.87
CA PHE A 144 -11.84 1.84 -6.71
C PHE A 144 -10.38 2.16 -6.45
N TYR A 145 -9.68 1.33 -5.68
CA TYR A 145 -8.22 1.34 -5.71
C TYR A 145 -7.66 -0.06 -5.93
N VAL A 146 -6.45 -0.09 -6.49
CA VAL A 146 -5.60 -1.28 -6.53
C VAL A 146 -4.38 -1.05 -5.64
N PHE A 147 -3.89 -2.10 -4.98
CA PHE A 147 -2.59 -2.07 -4.31
C PHE A 147 -1.48 -2.47 -5.26
N SER A 148 -0.39 -1.72 -5.34
CA SER A 148 0.81 -2.18 -6.06
C SER A 148 2.02 -2.12 -5.15
N ASN A 149 2.83 -3.18 -5.18
CA ASN A 149 4.10 -3.24 -4.47
C ASN A 149 5.23 -3.05 -5.48
N ILE A 150 5.93 -1.92 -5.36
CA ILE A 150 7.08 -1.60 -6.20
C ILE A 150 8.37 -1.69 -5.39
N TYR A 151 9.50 -1.98 -6.03
CA TYR A 151 10.78 -2.03 -5.35
C TYR A 151 11.96 -1.68 -6.27
N THR A 152 13.08 -1.35 -5.65
CA THR A 152 14.40 -1.15 -6.27
C THR A 152 15.46 -1.65 -5.30
N TYR A 153 16.74 -1.71 -5.72
CA TYR A 153 17.84 -2.06 -4.82
C TYR A 153 18.91 -0.97 -4.75
N CYS A 154 19.65 -0.96 -3.64
CA CYS A 154 20.88 -0.21 -3.47
C CYS A 154 21.94 -1.04 -2.74
N ASN A 155 23.21 -0.72 -2.97
CA ASN A 155 24.33 -1.20 -2.17
C ASN A 155 24.71 -0.13 -1.16
N LEU A 156 24.73 -0.47 0.12
CA LEU A 156 25.37 0.33 1.16
C LEU A 156 26.81 -0.14 1.32
N THR A 157 27.73 0.80 1.31
CA THR A 157 29.16 0.58 1.60
C THR A 157 29.60 1.49 2.73
N ASP A 158 30.84 1.31 3.20
CA ASP A 158 31.44 2.25 4.15
C ASP A 158 31.61 3.65 3.57
N MET A 159 31.64 3.81 2.24
CA MET A 159 31.86 5.09 1.58
C MET A 159 30.58 5.78 1.12
N GLY A 160 29.51 5.03 0.85
CA GLY A 160 28.30 5.60 0.27
C GLY A 160 27.24 4.57 -0.08
N ILE A 161 26.15 5.08 -0.64
CA ILE A 161 25.00 4.31 -1.10
C ILE A 161 24.92 4.46 -2.62
N GLN A 162 24.85 3.32 -3.30
CA GLN A 162 24.83 3.27 -4.77
C GLN A 162 23.58 2.53 -5.24
N PRO A 163 22.79 3.07 -6.19
CA PRO A 163 21.69 2.32 -6.79
C PRO A 163 22.22 1.09 -7.54
N VAL A 164 21.47 -0.01 -7.46
CA VAL A 164 21.78 -1.20 -8.27
C VAL A 164 21.15 -1.02 -9.64
N LYS A 165 22.00 -0.80 -10.66
CA LYS A 165 21.57 -0.58 -12.03
C LYS A 165 20.66 -1.70 -12.55
N GLY A 166 19.60 -1.30 -13.24
CA GLY A 166 18.61 -2.21 -13.82
C GLY A 166 17.55 -2.69 -12.83
N THR A 167 17.58 -2.20 -11.58
CA THR A 167 16.53 -2.46 -10.59
C THR A 167 15.60 -1.28 -10.41
N GLU A 168 15.94 -0.13 -10.97
CA GLU A 168 15.10 1.05 -10.94
C GLU A 168 13.81 0.81 -11.73
N MET A 169 12.68 1.19 -11.16
CA MET A 169 11.41 1.14 -11.87
C MET A 169 11.30 2.36 -12.79
N GLN A 170 10.82 2.14 -14.00
CA GLN A 170 10.52 3.15 -15.02
C GLN A 170 9.19 2.82 -15.68
N GLY A 171 8.42 3.83 -16.09
CA GLY A 171 7.11 3.67 -16.72
C GLY A 171 6.05 4.56 -16.07
N ALA A 172 4.88 3.99 -15.79
CA ALA A 172 3.79 4.67 -15.07
C ALA A 172 4.25 5.29 -13.74
N PHE A 173 5.14 4.58 -13.05
CA PHE A 173 5.84 5.06 -11.87
C PHE A 173 7.34 4.94 -12.08
N SER A 174 8.08 5.95 -11.63
CA SER A 174 9.54 5.90 -11.53
C SER A 174 9.92 5.82 -10.06
N PHE A 175 10.72 4.81 -9.71
CA PHE A 175 11.11 4.53 -8.33
C PHE A 175 12.55 4.06 -8.29
N ARG A 176 13.41 4.86 -7.66
CA ARG A 176 14.86 4.64 -7.66
C ARG A 176 15.51 5.17 -6.39
N VAL A 177 16.63 4.56 -6.02
CA VAL A 177 17.55 5.12 -5.03
C VAL A 177 18.50 6.09 -5.73
N LEU A 178 18.81 7.20 -5.09
CA LEU A 178 19.81 8.16 -5.53
C LEU A 178 21.16 7.81 -4.90
N GLU A 179 22.24 8.05 -5.63
CA GLU A 179 23.59 7.96 -5.07
C GLU A 179 23.77 9.03 -3.97
N SER A 180 24.31 8.62 -2.83
CA SER A 180 24.49 9.48 -1.67
C SER A 180 25.64 8.99 -0.77
N ASP A 181 26.01 9.82 0.20
CA ASP A 181 26.90 9.42 1.28
C ASP A 181 26.26 8.31 2.13
N ASN A 182 27.05 7.70 3.01
CA ASN A 182 26.61 6.59 3.87
C ASN A 182 25.73 7.04 5.06
N ASP A 183 24.99 8.14 4.90
CA ASP A 183 24.16 8.77 5.93
C ASP A 183 22.68 8.37 5.82
N SER A 184 22.16 8.36 4.60
CA SER A 184 20.75 8.28 4.27
C SER A 184 20.51 7.65 2.90
N ILE A 185 19.60 6.69 2.86
CA ILE A 185 19.05 6.15 1.62
C ILE A 185 18.05 7.17 1.09
N ARG A 186 18.39 7.80 -0.04
CA ARG A 186 17.55 8.80 -0.70
C ARG A 186 16.79 8.14 -1.84
N ILE A 187 15.47 8.22 -1.82
CA ILE A 187 14.59 7.46 -2.72
C ILE A 187 13.69 8.43 -3.43
N GLN A 188 13.79 8.47 -4.76
CA GLN A 188 12.95 9.29 -5.59
C GLN A 188 11.76 8.47 -6.09
N PHE A 189 10.56 8.99 -5.90
CA PHE A 189 9.32 8.44 -6.41
C PHE A 189 8.59 9.47 -7.26
N GLU A 190 8.25 9.11 -8.49
CA GLU A 190 7.60 9.99 -9.47
C GLU A 190 6.33 9.32 -10.01
N ASN A 191 5.22 10.08 -10.02
CA ASN A 191 3.95 9.67 -10.60
C ASN A 191 3.82 10.21 -12.03
N HIS A 192 4.04 9.36 -13.04
CA HIS A 192 3.89 9.74 -14.45
C HIS A 192 2.48 9.48 -15.01
N THR A 193 1.50 9.23 -14.14
CA THR A 193 0.12 8.94 -14.51
C THR A 193 -0.79 10.16 -14.30
N ASN A 194 -2.05 10.06 -14.75
CA ASN A 194 -3.14 10.97 -14.41
C ASN A 194 -3.89 10.58 -13.13
N LEU A 195 -3.46 9.53 -12.42
CA LEU A 195 -4.13 9.00 -11.25
C LEU A 195 -3.55 9.62 -9.98
N SER A 196 -4.39 9.64 -8.94
CA SER A 196 -3.95 9.95 -7.60
C SER A 196 -3.39 8.69 -6.94
N VAL A 197 -2.22 8.81 -6.31
CA VAL A 197 -1.48 7.69 -5.75
C VAL A 197 -1.11 7.99 -4.31
N GLN A 198 -1.35 7.04 -3.43
CA GLN A 198 -1.02 7.11 -2.02
C GLN A 198 0.00 6.03 -1.66
N PRO A 199 1.27 6.41 -1.42
CA PRO A 199 2.19 5.56 -0.67
C PRO A 199 1.59 5.23 0.69
N LEU A 200 1.35 3.95 0.97
CA LEU A 200 0.62 3.54 2.17
C LEU A 200 1.48 3.67 3.43
N PHE A 201 2.79 3.45 3.29
CA PHE A 201 3.79 3.44 4.36
C PHE A 201 5.08 4.11 3.87
N PHE A 202 6.03 4.34 4.78
CA PHE A 202 7.38 4.70 4.37
C PHE A 202 7.99 3.58 3.51
N PRO A 203 8.93 3.91 2.61
CA PRO A 203 9.64 2.88 1.88
C PRO A 203 10.32 1.91 2.84
N SER A 204 10.05 0.61 2.68
CA SER A 204 10.64 -0.43 3.53
C SER A 204 12.10 -0.66 3.15
N VAL A 205 12.92 -1.03 4.14
CA VAL A 205 14.32 -1.42 3.93
C VAL A 205 14.49 -2.85 4.41
N GLY A 206 14.74 -3.75 3.46
CA GLY A 206 14.90 -5.19 3.66
C GLY A 206 16.07 -5.76 2.88
N THR A 207 16.20 -7.08 2.92
CA THR A 207 17.05 -7.88 2.02
C THR A 207 16.14 -8.87 1.28
N ASP A 208 16.72 -9.72 0.43
CA ASP A 208 15.97 -10.80 -0.22
C ASP A 208 15.47 -11.86 0.78
N GLU A 209 16.14 -11.99 1.93
CA GLU A 209 15.80 -12.95 2.99
C GLU A 209 14.93 -12.35 4.09
N LEU A 210 15.18 -11.09 4.43
CA LEU A 210 14.55 -10.42 5.56
C LEU A 210 13.79 -9.19 5.10
N TYR A 211 12.46 -9.26 5.24
CA TYR A 211 11.57 -8.15 4.90
C TYR A 211 11.93 -6.82 5.59
N MET A 212 12.48 -6.87 6.80
CA MET A 212 12.77 -5.69 7.62
C MET A 212 14.14 -5.80 8.26
N VAL A 213 15.04 -4.89 7.90
CA VAL A 213 16.36 -4.77 8.54
C VAL A 213 16.59 -3.37 9.13
N HIS A 214 15.62 -2.48 8.97
CA HIS A 214 15.64 -1.14 9.52
C HIS A 214 14.45 -0.93 10.47
N PRO A 215 14.67 -0.47 11.71
CA PRO A 215 13.61 -0.38 12.72
C PRO A 215 12.54 0.69 12.42
N LEU A 216 12.85 1.64 11.53
CA LEU A 216 11.98 2.79 11.23
C LEU A 216 11.34 2.73 9.85
N ALA A 217 11.74 1.76 9.02
CA ALA A 217 11.23 1.59 7.66
C ALA A 217 10.37 0.32 7.64
N ARG A 218 9.42 0.29 8.57
CA ARG A 218 8.53 -0.84 8.79
C ARG A 218 7.15 -0.46 8.31
N SER A 219 6.81 -0.89 7.10
CA SER A 219 5.44 -0.86 6.61
C SER A 219 4.51 -1.64 7.54
N GLY A 220 3.35 -1.08 7.89
CA GLY A 220 2.24 -1.86 8.42
C GLY A 220 1.57 -1.31 9.67
N SER A 221 1.99 -0.16 10.20
CA SER A 221 1.31 0.44 11.34
C SER A 221 0.20 1.40 10.93
N ARG A 222 -0.89 1.43 11.72
CA ARG A 222 -1.99 2.36 11.49
C ARG A 222 -1.53 3.81 11.53
N ASP A 223 -0.76 4.18 12.56
CA ASP A 223 -0.30 5.56 12.74
C ASP A 223 0.61 6.04 11.59
N GLU A 224 1.49 5.19 11.07
CA GLU A 224 2.28 5.48 9.88
C GLU A 224 1.41 5.64 8.64
N SER A 225 0.42 4.76 8.46
CA SER A 225 -0.53 4.88 7.35
C SER A 225 -1.29 6.20 7.41
N ASP A 226 -1.79 6.57 8.58
CA ASP A 226 -2.50 7.82 8.80
C ASP A 226 -1.58 9.04 8.55
N TYR A 227 -0.32 8.98 8.98
CA TYR A 227 0.68 10.02 8.68
C TYR A 227 0.96 10.14 7.18
N MET A 228 1.21 9.03 6.49
CA MET A 228 1.50 9.00 5.06
C MET A 228 0.31 9.52 4.24
N ARG A 229 -0.93 9.22 4.66
CA ARG A 229 -2.15 9.77 4.03
C ARG A 229 -2.22 11.30 4.06
N ASN A 230 -1.62 11.93 5.08
CA ASN A 230 -1.65 13.38 5.24
C ASN A 230 -0.53 14.10 4.46
N CYS A 231 0.59 13.44 4.15
CA CYS A 231 1.77 14.12 3.59
C CYS A 231 2.30 13.55 2.26
N ALA A 232 1.97 12.30 1.91
CA ALA A 232 2.62 11.57 0.83
C ALA A 232 1.76 11.34 -0.42
N ARG A 233 0.47 11.70 -0.39
CA ARG A 233 -0.43 11.57 -1.56
C ARG A 233 0.09 12.37 -2.75
N LEU A 234 0.34 11.71 -3.88
CA LEU A 234 0.75 12.35 -5.12
C LEU A 234 -0.44 12.43 -6.09
N GLU A 235 -0.73 13.62 -6.56
CA GLU A 235 -1.59 13.83 -7.72
C GLU A 235 -0.82 13.62 -9.04
N ALA A 236 -1.50 13.80 -10.15
CA ALA A 236 -0.95 13.58 -11.49
C ALA A 236 0.33 14.41 -11.73
N GLY A 237 1.41 13.74 -12.14
CA GLY A 237 2.69 14.39 -12.44
C GLY A 237 3.47 14.85 -11.20
N GLU A 238 2.99 14.59 -9.98
CA GLU A 238 3.74 14.96 -8.77
C GLU A 238 4.85 13.95 -8.46
N ALA A 239 5.86 14.42 -7.74
CA ALA A 239 7.02 13.63 -7.36
C ALA A 239 7.46 13.95 -5.93
N MET A 240 8.16 13.00 -5.30
CA MET A 240 8.65 13.14 -3.95
C MET A 240 9.98 12.42 -3.72
N LEU A 241 10.72 12.92 -2.73
CA LEU A 241 11.94 12.34 -2.21
C LEU A 241 11.70 11.85 -0.78
N PHE A 242 12.03 10.60 -0.52
CA PHE A 242 12.17 10.05 0.82
C PHE A 242 13.64 9.99 1.19
N SER A 243 13.99 10.34 2.42
CA SER A 243 15.34 10.15 2.96
C SER A 243 15.29 9.35 4.24
N ILE A 244 15.80 8.13 4.23
CA ILE A 244 15.78 7.21 5.37
C ILE A 244 17.22 7.09 5.91
N PRO A 245 17.48 7.42 7.19
CA PRO A 245 18.82 7.36 7.74
C PRO A 245 19.28 5.91 7.84
N VAL A 246 20.57 5.63 7.64
CA VAL A 246 21.08 4.25 7.80
C VAL A 246 21.45 3.91 9.24
N SER A 247 21.35 4.87 10.16
CA SER A 247 21.69 4.73 11.58
C SER A 247 20.54 5.19 12.49
N TRP A 248 20.48 4.61 13.69
CA TRP A 248 19.44 4.88 14.68
C TRP A 248 19.98 4.80 16.11
N ASN A 249 19.29 5.49 17.02
CA ASN A 249 19.61 5.45 18.43
C ASN A 249 18.96 4.22 19.10
N VAL A 250 19.77 3.21 19.41
CA VAL A 250 19.37 1.97 20.10
C VAL A 250 18.73 2.23 21.47
N SER A 251 19.10 3.31 22.16
CA SER A 251 18.52 3.64 23.47
C SER A 251 17.02 3.98 23.39
N ARG A 252 16.52 4.34 22.20
CA ARG A 252 15.10 4.63 21.96
C ARG A 252 14.28 3.39 21.64
N ILE A 253 14.91 2.23 21.43
CA ILE A 253 14.20 0.97 21.21
C ILE A 253 13.88 0.37 22.59
N THR A 254 12.60 0.34 22.92
CA THR A 254 12.08 -0.13 24.21
C THR A 254 11.78 -1.63 24.20
N ASP A 255 11.30 -2.16 23.07
CA ASP A 255 11.04 -3.60 22.93
C ASP A 255 12.35 -4.41 23.01
N PRO A 256 12.47 -5.39 23.93
CA PRO A 256 13.70 -6.17 24.09
C PRO A 256 14.10 -7.00 22.88
N ASN A 257 13.13 -7.54 22.12
CA ASN A 257 13.41 -8.37 20.95
C ASN A 257 13.94 -7.52 19.80
N TYR A 258 13.33 -6.36 19.56
CA TYR A 258 13.80 -5.39 18.57
C TYR A 258 15.10 -4.75 19.00
N LYS A 259 15.27 -4.46 20.28
CA LYS A 259 16.54 -3.94 20.78
C LYS A 259 17.68 -4.92 20.54
N LYS A 260 17.42 -6.23 20.71
CA LYS A 260 18.38 -7.29 20.36
C LYS A 260 18.64 -7.34 18.85
N ARG A 261 17.59 -7.29 18.03
CA ARG A 261 17.69 -7.36 16.55
C ARG A 261 18.43 -6.17 15.94
N PHE A 262 18.19 -4.97 16.47
CA PHE A 262 18.69 -3.71 15.94
C PHE A 262 19.78 -3.09 16.83
N ASN A 263 20.50 -3.91 17.59
CA ASN A 263 21.48 -3.45 18.57
C ASN A 263 22.72 -2.78 17.95
N SER A 264 22.99 -3.00 16.66
CA SER A 264 24.10 -2.39 15.93
C SER A 264 23.98 -0.87 15.85
N GLY A 265 22.74 -0.34 15.89
CA GLY A 265 22.47 1.09 15.71
C GLY A 265 22.71 1.59 14.27
N LYS A 266 23.05 0.71 13.33
CA LYS A 266 23.31 1.04 11.92
C LYS A 266 23.13 -0.17 11.02
N LEU A 267 22.72 0.06 9.79
CA LEU A 267 22.81 -0.92 8.71
C LEU A 267 24.28 -1.27 8.43
N SER A 268 24.56 -2.54 8.22
CA SER A 268 25.86 -3.02 7.78
C SER A 268 26.05 -2.78 6.28
N PRO A 269 27.29 -2.73 5.76
CA PRO A 269 27.50 -2.77 4.32
C PRO A 269 26.88 -4.03 3.70
N ASP A 270 25.92 -3.85 2.79
CA ASP A 270 25.19 -4.94 2.13
C ASP A 270 24.33 -4.40 0.96
N LYS A 271 23.73 -5.32 0.20
CA LYS A 271 22.67 -5.03 -0.78
C LYS A 271 21.30 -5.01 -0.09
N TYR A 272 20.60 -3.90 -0.21
CA TYR A 272 19.28 -3.69 0.36
C TYR A 272 18.20 -3.59 -0.71
N LYS A 273 17.06 -4.23 -0.44
CA LYS A 273 15.80 -4.08 -1.17
C LYS A 273 15.00 -2.95 -0.54
N ILE A 274 14.60 -2.00 -1.38
CA ILE A 274 13.78 -0.86 -1.00
C ILE A 274 12.39 -1.07 -1.60
N GLY A 275 11.37 -1.22 -0.77
CA GLY A 275 9.99 -1.47 -1.22
C GLY A 275 9.06 -0.29 -0.95
N LEU A 276 8.03 -0.12 -1.76
CA LEU A 276 6.96 0.85 -1.51
C LEU A 276 5.60 0.24 -1.91
N GLN A 277 4.64 0.30 -1.00
CA GLN A 277 3.27 -0.10 -1.25
C GLN A 277 2.44 1.12 -1.62
N LEU A 278 1.66 1.01 -2.70
CA LEU A 278 0.87 2.10 -3.28
C LEU A 278 -0.61 1.73 -3.29
N GLU A 279 -1.48 2.65 -2.88
CA GLU A 279 -2.89 2.68 -3.29
C GLU A 279 -3.03 3.57 -4.52
N ILE A 280 -3.51 3.03 -5.63
CA ILE A 280 -3.76 3.78 -6.86
C ILE A 280 -5.26 3.98 -7.04
N TYR A 281 -5.72 5.23 -6.93
CA TYR A 281 -7.15 5.54 -6.97
C TYR A 281 -7.66 5.77 -8.38
N MET A 282 -8.78 5.13 -8.69
CA MET A 282 -9.51 5.25 -9.96
C MET A 282 -10.98 5.54 -9.69
N ASN A 283 -11.67 6.08 -10.69
CA ASN A 283 -13.10 6.22 -10.65
C ASN A 283 -13.74 6.06 -12.03
N THR A 284 -15.02 5.74 -12.05
CA THR A 284 -15.87 5.74 -13.25
C THR A 284 -17.28 6.16 -12.86
N GLU A 285 -18.03 6.71 -13.81
CA GLU A 285 -19.41 7.14 -13.60
C GLU A 285 -20.41 6.26 -14.36
N PHE A 286 -21.62 6.17 -13.83
CA PHE A 286 -22.77 5.58 -14.51
C PHE A 286 -24.07 6.29 -14.12
N GLU A 287 -25.10 6.14 -14.94
CA GLU A 287 -26.44 6.66 -14.66
C GLU A 287 -27.41 5.56 -14.27
N VAL A 288 -28.40 5.90 -13.45
CA VAL A 288 -29.57 5.07 -13.20
C VAL A 288 -30.79 5.76 -13.79
N LYS A 289 -31.58 5.00 -14.56
CA LYS A 289 -32.87 5.44 -15.12
C LYS A 289 -34.03 4.61 -14.58
#